data_AF-A0A955QNE0-F1
#
_entry.id   AF-A0A955QNE0-F1
#
_cell.length_a   1.000
_cell.length_b   1.000
_cell.length_c   1.000
_cell.angle_alpha   90.00
_cell.angle_beta   90.00
_cell.angle_gamma   90.00
#
_symmetry.space_group_name_H-M   'P 1'
#
loop_
_entity.id
_entity.type
_entity.pdbx_description
1 polymer ?
#
loop_
_entity_poly.entity_id
_entity_poly.type
_entity_poly.pdbx_seq_one_letter_code
_entity_poly.pdbx_strand_id
1 'polypeptide(L)'
;MIPSHSPDLPDGHSVASKENSIILTTVFIITVGDMTFPACQEAIRLQDTRAFILDIIQNVHPMSAAFQEMITRCQTEYFIQVD
;
A
#
# COMPACT_ATOMS: atom_id res chain seq x y z
N MET A 1 -28.01 -59.68 9.04
CA MET A 1 -27.31 -58.83 10.02
C MET A 1 -27.13 -57.45 9.40
N ILE A 2 -27.38 -56.39 10.15
CA ILE A 2 -27.17 -54.97 9.78
C ILE A 2 -26.32 -54.35 10.91
N PRO A 3 -25.40 -53.40 10.61
CA PRO A 3 -25.73 -51.96 10.63
C PRO A 3 -25.18 -51.23 9.38
N SER A 4 -25.76 -50.17 8.81
CA SER A 4 -26.29 -48.91 9.35
C SER A 4 -25.24 -47.94 9.93
N HIS A 5 -24.59 -47.17 9.04
CA HIS A 5 -23.96 -45.88 9.35
C HIS A 5 -24.02 -44.93 8.14
N SER A 6 -24.80 -43.86 8.27
CA SER A 6 -24.48 -42.54 7.71
C SER A 6 -23.58 -41.82 8.74
N PRO A 7 -22.75 -40.81 8.39
CA PRO A 7 -23.23 -39.51 7.86
C PRO A 7 -22.31 -39.01 6.69
N ASP A 8 -22.29 -37.76 6.21
CA ASP A 8 -23.06 -36.52 6.52
C ASP A 8 -23.17 -35.62 5.25
N LEU A 9 -23.63 -34.38 5.39
CA LEU A 9 -23.41 -33.26 4.46
C LEU A 9 -22.25 -32.34 4.97
N PRO A 10 -22.10 -31.08 4.52
CA PRO A 10 -21.39 -30.76 3.28
C PRO A 10 -20.21 -29.79 3.51
N ASP A 11 -19.06 -30.03 2.89
CA ASP A 11 -17.99 -29.01 2.81
C ASP A 11 -18.32 -27.94 1.77
N GLY A 12 -19.38 -27.18 2.08
CA GLY A 12 -19.60 -25.87 1.50
C GLY A 12 -18.36 -25.04 1.73
N HIS A 13 -17.62 -24.77 0.67
CA HIS A 13 -16.56 -23.76 0.67
C HIS A 13 -17.24 -22.43 0.96
N SER A 14 -17.28 -22.08 2.24
CA SER A 14 -17.56 -20.73 2.69
C SER A 14 -16.48 -19.85 2.09
N VAL A 15 -16.80 -19.25 0.95
CA VAL A 15 -15.98 -18.21 0.33
C VAL A 15 -16.11 -17.03 1.27
N ALA A 16 -15.28 -17.04 2.32
CA ALA A 16 -15.25 -16.00 3.32
C ALA A 16 -15.12 -14.67 2.58
N SER A 17 -16.16 -13.84 2.70
CA SER A 17 -16.22 -12.52 2.09
C SER A 17 -14.91 -11.82 2.43
N LYS A 18 -14.09 -11.52 1.43
CA LYS A 18 -12.90 -10.69 1.64
C LYS A 18 -13.41 -9.36 2.19
N GLU A 19 -13.26 -9.14 3.48
CA GLU A 19 -13.28 -7.79 4.02
C GLU A 19 -12.24 -7.02 3.21
N ASN A 20 -12.70 -5.96 2.54
CA ASN A 20 -11.83 -5.14 1.72
C ASN A 20 -11.08 -4.18 2.64
N SER A 21 -10.20 -4.75 3.47
CA SER A 21 -9.39 -4.04 4.45
C SER A 21 -8.64 -2.91 3.75
N ILE A 22 -8.78 -1.69 4.28
CA ILE A 22 -8.12 -0.52 3.72
C ILE A 22 -6.62 -0.63 4.02
N ILE A 23 -5.84 -1.02 3.01
CA ILE A 23 -4.38 -1.08 3.11
C ILE A 23 -3.84 0.36 3.06
N LEU A 24 -3.40 0.87 4.21
CA LEU A 24 -2.76 2.17 4.31
C LEU A 24 -1.34 2.08 3.70
N THR A 25 -1.04 3.00 2.78
CA THR A 25 0.23 3.04 2.02
C THR A 25 0.91 4.40 2.20
N THR A 26 2.24 4.46 2.25
CA THR A 26 2.97 5.75 2.16
C THR A 26 3.46 5.97 0.72
N VAL A 27 3.09 7.10 0.11
CA VAL A 27 3.66 7.56 -1.16
C VAL A 27 4.79 8.52 -0.83
N PHE A 28 6.01 8.18 -1.24
CA PHE A 28 7.17 9.07 -1.13
C PHE A 28 7.46 9.70 -2.50
N ILE A 29 7.44 11.04 -2.56
CA ILE A 29 8.03 11.79 -3.67
C ILE A 29 9.49 12.07 -3.32
N ILE A 30 10.43 11.60 -4.14
CA ILE A 30 11.82 12.04 -4.11
C ILE A 30 11.97 13.20 -5.08
N THR A 31 12.66 14.26 -4.68
CA THR A 31 12.91 15.37 -5.62
C THR A 31 14.13 16.20 -5.21
N VAL A 32 14.73 16.89 -6.18
CA VAL A 32 15.74 17.94 -5.96
C VAL A 32 15.16 19.35 -6.19
N GLY A 33 13.83 19.49 -6.15
CA GLY A 33 13.13 20.75 -6.39
C GLY A 33 12.91 21.05 -7.88
N ASP A 34 12.57 20.04 -8.68
CA ASP A 34 12.22 20.24 -10.08
C ASP A 34 10.94 21.09 -10.25
N MET A 35 10.85 21.82 -11.37
CA MET A 35 9.72 22.71 -11.67
C MET A 35 8.37 21.97 -11.80
N THR A 36 8.37 20.66 -12.08
CA THR A 36 7.17 19.83 -12.18
C THR A 36 6.68 19.29 -10.84
N PHE A 37 7.50 19.35 -9.78
CA PHE A 37 7.17 18.81 -8.45
C PHE A 37 5.79 19.26 -7.91
N PRO A 38 5.39 20.56 -7.97
CA PRO A 38 4.08 20.97 -7.47
C PRO A 38 2.90 20.34 -8.22
N ALA A 39 3.05 20.11 -9.53
CA ALA A 39 2.03 19.46 -10.35
C ALA A 39 1.94 17.95 -10.06
N CYS A 40 3.08 17.29 -9.85
CA CYS A 40 3.14 15.88 -9.42
C CYS A 40 2.51 15.69 -8.04
N GLN A 41 2.87 16.52 -7.07
CA GLN A 41 2.33 16.48 -5.71
C GLN A 41 0.79 16.64 -5.71
N GLU A 42 0.26 17.60 -6.47
CA GLU A 42 -1.20 17.81 -6.56
C GLU A 42 -1.91 16.66 -7.30
N ALA A 43 -1.33 16.14 -8.38
CA ALA A 43 -1.89 14.98 -9.10
C ALA A 43 -1.98 13.72 -8.22
N ILE A 44 -1.04 13.52 -7.30
CA ILE A 44 -1.08 12.47 -6.28
C ILE A 44 -2.13 12.81 -5.21
N ARG A 45 -2.17 14.05 -4.70
CA ARG A 45 -3.13 14.48 -3.66
C ARG A 45 -4.59 14.34 -4.10
N LEU A 46 -4.89 14.45 -5.40
CA LEU A 46 -6.22 14.29 -5.98
C LEU A 46 -6.67 12.83 -6.17
N GLN A 47 -5.87 11.83 -5.77
CA GLN A 47 -6.26 10.41 -5.85
C GLN A 47 -7.27 10.03 -4.76
N ASP A 48 -8.56 10.12 -5.08
CA ASP A 48 -9.70 9.91 -4.16
C ASP A 48 -9.94 8.43 -3.73
N THR A 49 -9.24 7.47 -4.33
CA THR A 49 -9.62 6.04 -4.25
C THR A 49 -8.94 5.22 -3.16
N ARG A 50 -7.98 5.77 -2.39
CA ARG A 50 -7.21 5.03 -1.38
C ARG A 50 -6.84 5.88 -0.18
N ALA A 51 -6.75 5.26 0.99
CA ALA A 51 -6.08 5.86 2.13
C ALA A 51 -4.55 5.76 1.93
N PHE A 52 -3.88 6.89 1.79
CA PHE A 52 -2.42 6.96 1.74
C PHE A 52 -1.90 8.17 2.51
N ILE A 53 -0.64 8.09 2.95
CA ILE A 53 0.12 9.21 3.50
C ILE A 53 1.07 9.69 2.41
N LEU A 54 1.17 11.01 2.21
CA LEU A 54 2.15 11.60 1.29
C LEU A 54 3.32 12.17 2.10
N ASP A 55 4.54 11.72 1.81
CA ASP A 55 5.78 12.25 2.37
C ASP A 55 6.74 12.63 1.24
N ILE A 56 7.66 13.56 1.50
CA ILE A 56 8.52 14.19 0.50
C ILE A 56 9.97 14.14 1.00
N ILE A 57 10.84 13.50 0.20
CA ILE A 57 12.28 13.41 0.44
C ILE A 57 12.95 14.36 -0.54
N GLN A 58 13.14 15.59 -0.07
CA GLN A 58 13.68 16.68 -0.88
C GLN A 58 15.18 16.89 -0.64
N ASN A 59 15.94 17.12 -1.71
CA ASN A 59 17.36 17.51 -1.71
C ASN A 59 18.32 16.50 -1.02
N VAL A 60 17.96 15.22 -0.99
CA VAL A 60 18.82 14.16 -0.44
C VAL A 60 19.69 13.54 -1.53
N HIS A 61 21.01 13.52 -1.32
CA HIS A 61 21.97 12.87 -2.20
C HIS A 61 22.92 11.93 -1.42
N PRO A 62 23.47 10.87 -2.03
CA PRO A 62 23.09 10.29 -3.32
C PRO A 62 21.67 9.69 -3.29
N MET A 63 21.16 9.25 -4.45
CA MET A 63 19.83 8.61 -4.56
C MET A 63 19.65 7.41 -3.60
N SER A 64 20.72 6.66 -3.29
CA SER A 64 20.68 5.59 -2.29
C SER A 64 20.40 6.08 -0.87
N ALA A 65 20.82 7.30 -0.51
CA ALA A 65 20.44 7.93 0.76
C ALA A 65 18.96 8.34 0.75
N ALA A 66 18.43 8.83 -0.38
CA ALA A 66 17.00 9.14 -0.52
C ALA A 66 16.14 7.87 -0.36
N PHE A 67 16.54 6.74 -0.96
CA PHE A 67 15.86 5.46 -0.76
C PHE A 67 16.00 4.94 0.69
N GLN A 68 17.14 5.16 1.36
CA GLN A 68 17.29 4.81 2.77
C GLN A 68 16.36 5.65 3.67
N GLU A 69 16.16 6.94 3.36
CA GLU A 69 15.19 7.78 4.06
C GLU A 69 13.76 7.25 3.91
N MET A 70 13.35 6.75 2.73
CA MET A 70 12.02 6.11 2.56
C MET A 70 11.83 4.95 3.54
N ILE A 71 12.80 4.02 3.57
CA ILE A 71 12.76 2.84 4.44
C ILE A 71 12.75 3.25 5.92
N THR A 72 13.48 4.31 6.28
CA THR A 72 13.62 4.78 7.67
C THR A 72 12.38 5.56 8.15
N ARG A 73 11.68 6.25 7.25
CA ARG A 73 10.49 7.06 7.55
C ARG A 73 9.17 6.30 7.41
N CYS A 74 9.15 5.18 6.69
CA CYS A 74 7.91 4.45 6.42
C CYS A 74 7.30 3.87 7.70
N GLN A 75 6.06 4.28 8.01
CA GLN A 75 5.27 3.77 9.13
C GLN A 75 4.12 2.85 8.69
N THR A 76 4.00 2.62 7.38
CA THR A 76 2.95 1.80 6.76
C THR A 76 3.53 0.47 6.27
N GLU A 77 2.65 -0.51 6.03
CA GLU A 77 3.06 -1.86 5.57
C GLU A 77 3.64 -1.83 4.15
N TYR A 78 3.21 -0.88 3.33
CA TYR A 78 3.65 -0.71 1.94
C TYR A 78 3.97 0.75 1.64
N PHE A 79 4.99 0.98 0.82
CA PHE A 79 5.28 2.28 0.25
C PHE A 79 5.41 2.27 -1.26
N ILE A 80 5.18 3.43 -1.87
CA ILE A 80 5.37 3.68 -3.30
C ILE A 80 6.45 4.76 -3.44
N GLN A 81 7.37 4.57 -4.39
CA GLN A 81 8.35 5.56 -4.78
C GLN A 81 7.86 6.32 -6.03
N VAL A 82 8.00 7.64 -6.00
CA VAL A 82 7.80 8.54 -7.14
C VAL A 82 9.03 9.44 -7.26
N ASP A 83 9.45 9.74 -8.49
CA ASP A 83 10.54 10.66 -8.89
C ASP A 83 9.93 11.69 -9.86
#